data_AF-A0A956HG11-F1
#
_entry.id   AF-A0A956HG11-F1
#
_cell.length_a   1.000
_cell.length_b   1.000
_cell.length_c   1.000
_cell.angle_alpha   90.00
_cell.angle_beta   90.00
_cell.angle_gamma   90.00
#
_symmetry.space_group_name_H-M   'P 1'
#
loop_
_entity.id
_entity.type
_entity.pdbx_description
1 polymer ?
#
loop_
_entity_poly.entity_id
_entity_poly.type
_entity_poly.pdbx_seq_one_letter_code
_entity_poly.pdbx_strand_id
1 'polypeptide(L)'
;QITSTYHHATGDLTMGPPMDPGEPNGVFAPLGERVWGVQSHAGRLYYGVWWEHTNTVSAQESNEVWSVAYIDEFGVPDPATAQLEFKLPGINNSNYSNPVADITFTASGSMIVAERTMIGDTQSLAHQSRLYEYVYQNDAWQLSGVNHLVGELANSSAGGVDHDLGDGGRVWATGDALDFYTPDVVYGLQGIPLSGGDITVSVLIDQDGNIVSQAKTAQGDVEVPIPEDALPVPPPK
;
A
#
# COMPACT_ATOMS: atom_id res chain seq x y z
N GLN A 1 -9.17 -18.73 -13.75
CA GLN A 1 -9.68 -18.05 -14.96
C GLN A 1 -9.62 -16.58 -14.64
N ILE A 2 -8.85 -15.80 -15.41
CA ILE A 2 -8.95 -14.34 -15.34
C ILE A 2 -10.12 -13.97 -16.25
N THR A 3 -11.01 -13.12 -15.73
CA THR A 3 -12.30 -12.79 -16.34
C THR A 3 -12.23 -11.49 -17.14
N SER A 4 -11.35 -10.55 -16.76
CA SER A 4 -11.18 -9.26 -17.42
C SER A 4 -9.81 -8.63 -17.16
N THR A 5 -9.37 -7.72 -18.04
CA THR A 5 -8.26 -6.78 -17.83
C THR A 5 -8.79 -5.35 -17.90
N TYR A 6 -8.36 -4.51 -16.96
CA TYR A 6 -8.73 -3.09 -16.88
C TYR A 6 -7.49 -2.22 -17.05
N HIS A 7 -7.57 -1.25 -17.96
CA HIS A 7 -6.49 -0.28 -18.23
C HIS A 7 -6.80 1.04 -17.53
N HIS A 8 -5.99 1.41 -16.54
CA HIS A 8 -6.18 2.68 -15.83
C HIS A 8 -6.13 3.90 -16.76
N ALA A 9 -5.17 3.92 -17.69
CA ALA A 9 -4.91 5.07 -18.56
C ALA A 9 -6.08 5.43 -19.50
N THR A 10 -6.77 4.41 -19.99
CA THR A 10 -7.84 4.57 -21.00
C THR A 10 -9.23 4.29 -20.45
N GLY A 11 -9.32 3.60 -19.31
CA GLY A 11 -10.56 3.02 -18.80
C GLY A 11 -11.05 1.83 -19.62
N ASP A 12 -10.23 1.25 -20.49
CA ASP A 12 -10.64 0.11 -21.30
C ASP A 12 -10.78 -1.14 -20.43
N LEU A 13 -11.87 -1.87 -20.65
CA LEU A 13 -12.12 -3.17 -20.04
C LEU A 13 -12.18 -4.22 -21.15
N THR A 14 -11.26 -5.18 -21.12
CA THR A 14 -11.24 -6.31 -22.06
C THR A 14 -11.62 -7.59 -21.33
N MET A 15 -12.62 -8.31 -21.85
CA MET A 15 -12.99 -9.63 -21.34
C MET A 15 -12.15 -10.68 -22.04
N GLY A 16 -11.49 -11.58 -21.30
CA GLY A 16 -10.66 -12.61 -21.92
C GLY A 16 -9.46 -13.08 -21.11
N PRO A 17 -8.47 -13.70 -21.77
CA PRO A 17 -7.28 -14.24 -21.10
C PRO A 17 -6.36 -13.13 -20.54
N PRO A 18 -5.45 -13.48 -19.61
CA PRO A 18 -4.55 -12.55 -18.90
C PRO A 18 -3.72 -11.56 -19.74
N MET A 19 -3.49 -11.88 -21.01
CA MET A 19 -2.58 -11.12 -21.85
C MET A 19 -3.40 -10.25 -22.78
N ASP A 20 -3.30 -8.93 -22.61
CA ASP A 20 -3.78 -8.03 -23.64
C ASP A 20 -3.01 -8.29 -24.94
N PRO A 21 -3.72 -8.48 -26.07
CA PRO A 21 -3.10 -8.61 -27.37
C PRO A 21 -2.32 -7.33 -27.71
N GLY A 22 -1.02 -7.29 -27.40
CA GLY A 22 -0.17 -6.12 -27.65
C GLY A 22 0.69 -5.68 -26.47
N GLU A 23 0.58 -6.30 -25.29
CA GLU A 23 1.48 -6.03 -24.18
C GLU A 23 2.94 -6.14 -24.63
N PRO A 24 3.74 -5.06 -24.54
CA PRO A 24 5.12 -5.06 -24.97
C PRO A 24 5.90 -6.01 -24.07
N ASN A 25 6.13 -7.22 -24.57
CA ASN A 25 6.71 -8.33 -23.83
C ASN A 25 8.01 -7.90 -23.12
N GLY A 26 7.96 -7.71 -21.80
CA GLY A 26 9.09 -7.30 -20.97
C GLY A 26 9.34 -5.79 -20.84
N VAL A 27 8.38 -4.93 -21.20
CA VAL A 27 8.44 -3.48 -20.95
C VAL A 27 7.42 -3.11 -19.89
N PHE A 28 7.83 -2.31 -18.91
CA PHE A 28 6.92 -1.76 -17.90
C PHE A 28 5.94 -0.79 -18.57
N ALA A 29 4.67 -0.79 -18.10
CA ALA A 29 3.75 0.30 -18.42
C ALA A 29 4.41 1.66 -18.11
N PRO A 30 4.07 2.77 -18.78
CA PRO A 30 4.59 4.08 -18.42
C PRO A 30 4.24 4.46 -16.97
N LEU A 31 5.08 5.30 -16.33
CA LEU A 31 4.69 5.96 -15.09
C LEU A 31 3.40 6.78 -15.33
N GLY A 32 2.48 6.74 -14.37
CA GLY A 32 1.11 7.25 -14.48
C GLY A 32 0.09 6.25 -15.00
N GLU A 33 0.53 5.08 -15.47
CA GLU A 33 -0.35 3.98 -15.90
C GLU A 33 -0.11 2.71 -15.06
N ARG A 34 1.02 2.65 -14.35
CA ARG A 34 1.42 1.51 -13.51
C ARG A 34 0.55 1.41 -12.27
N VAL A 35 -0.22 0.33 -12.19
CA VAL A 35 -0.97 -0.04 -11.00
C VAL A 35 -0.10 -0.88 -10.06
N TRP A 36 -0.09 -0.53 -8.77
CA TRP A 36 0.51 -1.31 -7.68
C TRP A 36 -0.23 -1.01 -6.36
N GLY A 37 -0.22 -1.96 -5.42
CA GLY A 37 -1.11 -1.97 -4.26
C GLY A 37 -2.56 -2.10 -4.72
N VAL A 38 -3.22 -3.21 -4.41
CA VAL A 38 -4.61 -3.44 -4.81
C VAL A 38 -5.36 -4.03 -3.64
N GLN A 39 -6.55 -3.50 -3.37
CA GLN A 39 -7.40 -4.05 -2.31
C GLN A 39 -8.89 -3.89 -2.64
N SER A 40 -9.64 -4.96 -2.41
CA SER A 40 -11.10 -4.94 -2.61
C SER A 40 -11.79 -4.50 -1.33
N HIS A 41 -12.69 -3.51 -1.43
CA HIS A 41 -13.47 -3.07 -0.27
C HIS A 41 -14.80 -2.46 -0.69
N ALA A 42 -15.87 -2.83 0.02
CA ALA A 42 -17.21 -2.24 -0.13
C ALA A 42 -17.72 -2.16 -1.58
N GLY A 43 -17.46 -3.19 -2.40
CA GLY A 43 -17.90 -3.24 -3.80
C GLY A 43 -17.02 -2.44 -4.78
N ARG A 44 -15.82 -2.03 -4.36
CA ARG A 44 -14.85 -1.32 -5.19
C ARG A 44 -13.47 -1.97 -5.11
N LEU A 45 -12.72 -1.90 -6.20
CA LEU A 45 -11.28 -2.12 -6.22
C LEU A 45 -10.59 -0.80 -5.94
N TYR A 46 -9.79 -0.73 -4.88
CA TYR A 46 -8.89 0.38 -4.59
C TYR A 46 -7.50 0.00 -5.07
N TYR A 47 -6.78 0.96 -5.67
CA TYR A 47 -5.46 0.69 -6.19
C TYR A 47 -4.56 1.93 -6.25
N GLY A 48 -3.26 1.73 -6.11
CA GLY A 48 -2.26 2.77 -6.28
C GLY A 48 -1.86 2.97 -7.74
N VAL A 49 -1.59 4.22 -8.12
CA VAL A 49 -1.05 4.59 -9.44
C VAL A 49 0.32 5.22 -9.25
N TRP A 50 1.33 4.58 -9.84
CA TRP A 50 2.73 4.95 -9.74
C TRP A 50 3.12 5.97 -10.82
N TRP A 51 3.17 7.24 -10.43
CA TRP A 51 3.59 8.39 -11.24
C TRP A 51 5.08 8.72 -11.09
N GLU A 52 5.65 8.49 -9.92
CA GLU A 52 6.96 8.99 -9.57
C GLU A 52 7.64 8.19 -8.47
N HIS A 53 8.94 8.41 -8.32
CA HIS A 53 9.78 7.81 -7.29
C HIS A 53 11.08 8.64 -7.16
N THR A 54 11.96 8.27 -6.23
CA THR A 54 13.13 9.09 -5.83
C THR A 54 13.97 9.63 -7.00
N ASN A 55 14.17 8.86 -8.07
CA ASN A 55 15.01 9.25 -9.22
C ASN A 55 14.23 9.79 -10.43
N THR A 56 12.90 9.77 -10.41
CA THR A 56 12.06 10.33 -11.47
C THR A 56 10.84 10.92 -10.81
N VAL A 57 10.91 12.24 -10.61
CA VAL A 57 9.90 13.06 -9.94
C VAL A 57 9.01 13.70 -11.00
N SER A 58 7.70 13.61 -10.81
CA SER A 58 6.76 14.28 -11.71
C SER A 58 6.65 15.75 -11.32
N ALA A 59 6.57 16.65 -12.31
CA ALA A 59 6.40 18.08 -12.06
C ALA A 59 4.92 18.50 -11.99
N GLN A 60 4.02 17.60 -12.39
CA GLN A 60 2.58 17.87 -12.53
C GLN A 60 1.74 16.97 -11.62
N GLU A 61 2.21 15.76 -11.35
CA GLU A 61 1.48 14.71 -10.66
C GLU A 61 2.23 14.21 -9.43
N SER A 62 1.56 13.42 -8.61
CA SER A 62 2.14 12.68 -7.48
C SER A 62 1.59 11.26 -7.53
N ASN A 63 2.13 10.32 -6.75
CA ASN A 63 1.48 9.00 -6.67
C ASN A 63 0.05 9.14 -6.13
N GLU A 64 -0.84 8.30 -6.61
CA GLU A 64 -2.29 8.44 -6.38
C GLU A 64 -2.89 7.16 -5.87
N VAL A 65 -4.04 7.27 -5.20
CA VAL A 65 -4.94 6.16 -4.96
C VAL A 65 -6.23 6.42 -5.71
N TRP A 66 -6.66 5.43 -6.48
CA TRP A 66 -7.88 5.42 -7.26
C TRP A 66 -8.80 4.30 -6.77
N SER A 67 -10.06 4.38 -7.17
CA SER A 67 -10.95 3.24 -7.06
C SER A 67 -11.90 3.12 -8.24
N VAL A 68 -12.36 1.90 -8.48
CA VAL A 68 -13.36 1.56 -9.50
C VAL A 68 -14.36 0.57 -8.91
N ALA A 69 -15.66 0.82 -9.07
CA ALA A 69 -16.69 -0.11 -8.59
C ALA A 69 -16.70 -1.39 -9.43
N TYR A 70 -17.26 -2.45 -8.87
CA TYR A 70 -17.59 -3.65 -9.64
C TYR A 70 -19.01 -3.56 -10.22
N ILE A 71 -19.20 -4.07 -11.44
CA ILE A 71 -20.55 -4.20 -12.02
C ILE A 71 -21.39 -5.25 -11.28
N ASP A 72 -20.74 -6.25 -10.69
CA ASP A 72 -21.38 -7.40 -10.05
C ASP A 72 -20.44 -8.13 -9.06
N GLU A 73 -20.93 -9.23 -8.49
CA GLU A 73 -20.20 -10.08 -7.54
C GLU A 73 -19.04 -10.88 -8.16
N PHE A 74 -18.89 -10.88 -9.49
CA PHE A 74 -17.76 -11.53 -10.16
C PHE A 74 -16.51 -10.64 -10.21
N GLY A 75 -16.58 -9.43 -9.64
CA GLY A 75 -15.43 -8.54 -9.49
C GLY A 75 -14.98 -7.88 -10.78
N VAL A 76 -15.85 -7.80 -11.79
CA VAL A 76 -15.56 -7.11 -13.05
C VAL A 76 -15.63 -5.60 -12.82
N PRO A 77 -14.56 -4.82 -13.06
CA PRO A 77 -14.59 -3.36 -12.90
C PRO A 77 -15.62 -2.68 -13.81
N ASP A 78 -16.28 -1.63 -13.33
CA ASP A 78 -17.09 -0.70 -14.11
C ASP A 78 -16.28 0.58 -14.39
N PRO A 79 -15.67 0.73 -15.59
CA PRO A 79 -14.84 1.89 -15.90
C PRO A 79 -15.53 3.24 -15.74
N ALA A 80 -16.87 3.30 -15.86
CA ALA A 80 -17.63 4.53 -15.70
C ALA A 80 -17.64 5.07 -14.26
N THR A 81 -17.19 4.24 -13.30
CA THR A 81 -17.16 4.57 -11.87
C THR A 81 -15.75 4.84 -11.34
N ALA A 82 -14.75 4.83 -12.23
CA ALA A 82 -13.38 5.14 -11.87
C ALA A 82 -13.29 6.57 -11.29
N GLN A 83 -12.66 6.70 -10.12
CA GLN A 83 -12.46 7.98 -9.47
C GLN A 83 -11.11 8.05 -8.77
N LEU A 84 -10.51 9.24 -8.81
CA LEU A 84 -9.36 9.58 -7.98
C LEU A 84 -9.86 9.74 -6.53
N GLU A 85 -9.29 8.99 -5.60
CA GLU A 85 -9.60 9.13 -4.19
C GLU A 85 -8.75 10.23 -3.56
N PHE A 86 -7.43 10.19 -3.79
CA PHE A 86 -6.49 11.20 -3.32
C PHE A 86 -5.11 11.06 -3.96
N LYS A 87 -4.33 12.14 -3.86
CA LYS A 87 -2.89 12.16 -4.17
C LYS A 87 -2.07 12.07 -2.89
N LEU A 88 -0.96 11.35 -2.93
CA LEU A 88 -0.06 11.23 -1.79
C LEU A 88 0.72 12.54 -1.59
N PRO A 89 0.92 12.99 -0.34
CA PRO A 89 1.77 14.12 -0.08
C PRO A 89 3.25 13.75 -0.18
N GLY A 90 4.06 14.71 -0.63
CA GLY A 90 5.49 14.52 -0.78
C GLY A 90 6.20 14.18 0.54
N ILE A 91 7.30 13.42 0.45
CA ILE A 91 8.06 12.96 1.61
C ILE A 91 8.98 14.03 2.18
N ASN A 92 8.92 14.26 3.50
CA ASN A 92 9.80 15.21 4.21
C ASN A 92 9.87 16.61 3.56
N ASN A 93 8.72 17.15 3.12
CA ASN A 93 8.61 18.40 2.35
C ASN A 93 9.31 18.38 0.97
N SER A 94 9.59 17.20 0.44
CA SER A 94 9.98 17.03 -0.95
C SER A 94 8.76 17.16 -1.87
N ASN A 95 9.03 17.26 -3.17
CA ASN A 95 8.02 17.35 -4.21
C ASN A 95 7.67 15.99 -4.82
N TYR A 96 8.05 14.88 -4.17
CA TYR A 96 7.71 13.53 -4.60
C TYR A 96 7.28 12.64 -3.45
N SER A 97 6.53 11.60 -3.77
CA SER A 97 6.17 10.46 -2.91
C SER A 97 6.75 9.16 -3.46
N ASN A 98 6.76 8.10 -2.67
CA ASN A 98 7.05 6.76 -3.17
C ASN A 98 5.73 6.06 -3.53
N PRO A 99 5.74 5.09 -4.47
CA PRO A 99 4.51 4.43 -4.90
C PRO A 99 3.84 3.69 -3.74
N VAL A 100 2.51 3.70 -3.73
CA VAL A 100 1.71 2.80 -2.89
C VAL A 100 1.91 1.39 -3.41
N ALA A 101 2.46 0.52 -2.58
CA ALA A 101 2.71 -0.88 -2.91
C ALA A 101 1.64 -1.81 -2.33
N ASP A 102 0.90 -1.35 -1.32
CA ASP A 102 -0.13 -2.12 -0.65
C ASP A 102 -1.17 -1.25 0.08
N ILE A 103 -2.38 -1.81 0.26
CA ILE A 103 -3.57 -1.15 0.83
C ILE A 103 -4.33 -2.14 1.72
N THR A 104 -4.69 -1.72 2.94
CA THR A 104 -5.63 -2.48 3.79
C THR A 104 -6.73 -1.59 4.35
N PHE A 105 -7.80 -2.22 4.84
CA PHE A 105 -8.89 -1.53 5.53
C PHE A 105 -9.04 -2.08 6.94
N THR A 106 -8.99 -1.17 7.91
CA THR A 106 -9.10 -1.51 9.34
C THR A 106 -10.53 -1.86 9.71
N ALA A 107 -10.72 -2.58 10.83
CA ALA A 107 -12.06 -2.89 11.35
C ALA A 107 -12.92 -1.65 11.64
N SER A 108 -12.30 -0.48 11.87
CA SER A 108 -12.97 0.81 12.04
C SER A 108 -13.40 1.47 10.73
N GLY A 109 -12.98 0.96 9.58
CA GLY A 109 -13.27 1.51 8.26
C GLY A 109 -12.25 2.55 7.76
N SER A 110 -11.13 2.76 8.48
CA SER A 110 -10.01 3.54 7.94
C SER A 110 -9.29 2.74 6.86
N MET A 111 -8.84 3.42 5.81
CA MET A 111 -7.92 2.89 4.82
C MET A 111 -6.48 3.14 5.29
N ILE A 112 -5.61 2.15 5.19
CA ILE A 112 -4.17 2.31 5.40
C ILE A 112 -3.46 1.98 4.11
N VAL A 113 -2.53 2.84 3.70
CA VAL A 113 -1.70 2.63 2.49
C VAL A 113 -0.23 2.59 2.87
N ALA A 114 0.51 1.66 2.27
CA ALA A 114 1.94 1.50 2.48
C ALA A 114 2.72 1.94 1.22
N GLU A 115 3.61 2.91 1.39
CA GLU A 115 4.57 3.25 0.35
C GLU A 115 5.71 2.21 0.33
N ARG A 116 6.29 1.97 -0.85
CA ARG A 116 7.57 1.26 -1.02
C ARG A 116 8.64 2.14 -1.66
N THR A 117 9.83 2.14 -1.08
CA THR A 117 10.91 2.99 -1.59
C THR A 117 11.43 2.43 -2.90
N MET A 118 11.27 3.19 -3.98
CA MET A 118 11.72 2.84 -5.32
C MET A 118 12.67 3.91 -5.90
N ILE A 119 13.65 3.46 -6.66
CA ILE A 119 14.62 4.32 -7.37
C ILE A 119 14.73 4.00 -8.87
N GLY A 120 14.01 2.99 -9.32
CA GLY A 120 13.86 2.55 -10.70
C GLY A 120 12.75 1.52 -10.80
N ASP A 121 12.43 1.08 -12.01
CA ASP A 121 11.35 0.11 -12.28
C ASP A 121 11.55 -1.24 -11.56
N THR A 122 12.79 -1.61 -11.26
CA THR A 122 13.17 -2.89 -10.62
C THR A 122 14.09 -2.69 -9.41
N GLN A 123 14.24 -1.45 -8.95
CA GLN A 123 15.25 -1.09 -7.94
C GLN A 123 14.59 -0.40 -6.76
N SER A 124 14.86 -0.93 -5.57
CA SER A 124 14.35 -0.45 -4.29
C SER A 124 15.52 -0.03 -3.38
N LEU A 125 15.26 0.89 -2.45
CA LEU A 125 16.15 1.28 -1.35
C LEU A 125 15.35 1.24 -0.03
N ALA A 126 15.95 1.76 1.04
CA ALA A 126 15.30 1.92 2.33
C ALA A 126 15.13 3.39 2.70
N HIS A 127 14.34 3.64 3.75
CA HIS A 127 14.28 4.92 4.48
C HIS A 127 13.58 6.08 3.76
N GLN A 128 12.69 5.81 2.82
CA GLN A 128 11.96 6.85 2.10
C GLN A 128 10.48 6.54 1.92
N SER A 129 9.89 5.73 2.79
CA SER A 129 8.49 5.29 2.63
C SER A 129 7.73 5.27 3.95
N ARG A 130 6.44 5.60 3.89
CA ARG A 130 5.58 5.75 5.06
C ARG A 130 4.35 4.86 4.98
N LEU A 131 3.71 4.71 6.14
CA LEU A 131 2.33 4.29 6.27
C LEU A 131 1.45 5.52 6.45
N TYR A 132 0.33 5.57 5.75
CA TYR A 132 -0.68 6.61 5.95
C TYR A 132 -2.02 6.04 6.30
N GLU A 133 -2.69 6.67 7.26
CA GLU A 133 -4.08 6.39 7.58
C GLU A 133 -4.98 7.46 6.95
N TYR A 134 -6.00 7.00 6.23
CA TYR A 134 -7.08 7.80 5.68
C TYR A 134 -8.41 7.40 6.30
N VAL A 135 -9.16 8.40 6.73
CA VAL A 135 -10.51 8.24 7.27
C VAL A 135 -11.51 8.82 6.28
N TYR A 136 -12.59 8.10 6.00
CA TYR A 136 -13.64 8.61 5.13
C TYR A 136 -14.52 9.60 5.90
N GLN A 137 -14.57 10.85 5.44
CA GLN A 137 -15.35 11.93 6.03
C GLN A 137 -15.75 12.93 4.96
N ASN A 138 -17.00 13.42 5.02
CA ASN A 138 -17.53 14.38 4.05
C ASN A 138 -17.41 13.88 2.59
N ASP A 139 -17.80 12.63 2.36
CA ASP A 139 -17.79 11.97 1.04
C ASP A 139 -16.41 11.85 0.37
N ALA A 140 -15.32 11.89 1.16
CA ALA A 140 -13.95 11.74 0.66
C ALA A 140 -13.02 11.10 1.70
N TRP A 141 -11.98 10.41 1.22
CA TRP A 141 -10.87 9.98 2.06
C TRP A 141 -10.02 11.18 2.47
N GLN A 142 -9.90 11.39 3.78
CA GLN A 142 -9.13 12.47 4.37
C GLN A 142 -7.92 11.87 5.09
N LEU A 143 -6.74 12.44 4.84
CA LEU A 143 -5.53 12.04 5.54
C LEU A 143 -5.69 12.29 7.04
N SER A 144 -5.69 11.23 7.85
CA SER A 144 -5.66 11.32 9.30
C SER A 144 -4.24 11.55 9.82
N GLY A 145 -3.22 11.14 9.06
CA GLY A 145 -1.80 11.34 9.38
C GLY A 145 -0.96 10.06 9.25
N VAL A 146 0.22 10.09 9.88
CA VAL A 146 1.16 8.97 10.00
C VAL A 146 1.07 8.36 11.41
N ASN A 147 -0.12 7.88 11.76
CA ASN A 147 -0.41 7.40 13.12
C ASN A 147 0.32 6.08 13.45
N HIS A 148 0.64 5.29 12.42
CA HIS A 148 1.31 3.99 12.52
C HIS A 148 2.75 4.13 12.03
N LEU A 149 3.65 4.53 12.94
CA LEU A 149 5.06 4.74 12.62
C LEU A 149 5.79 3.41 12.51
N VAL A 150 6.21 3.08 11.28
CA VAL A 150 7.02 1.90 11.00
C VAL A 150 8.50 2.23 11.15
N GLY A 151 9.17 1.45 11.98
CA GLY A 151 10.61 1.55 12.19
C GLY A 151 11.03 2.44 13.35
N GLU A 152 12.23 2.17 13.84
CA GLU A 152 12.96 3.07 14.72
C GLU A 152 13.45 4.30 13.95
N LEU A 153 13.88 4.05 12.71
CA LEU A 153 14.20 5.11 11.77
C LEU A 153 12.93 5.57 11.07
N ALA A 154 12.82 6.89 10.91
CA ALA A 154 11.69 7.46 10.20
C ALA A 154 11.68 7.03 8.73
N ASN A 155 10.48 6.83 8.19
CA ASN A 155 10.23 6.44 6.80
C ASN A 155 10.74 5.02 6.45
N SER A 156 10.61 4.09 7.37
CA SER A 156 11.04 2.70 7.21
C SER A 156 9.95 1.72 6.80
N SER A 157 8.85 2.19 6.18
CA SER A 157 7.89 1.28 5.55
C SER A 157 8.53 0.56 4.36
N ALA A 158 8.38 -0.76 4.28
CA ALA A 158 8.87 -1.57 3.18
C ALA A 158 7.78 -2.01 2.18
N GLY A 159 6.57 -1.45 2.32
CA GLY A 159 5.53 -1.51 1.30
C GLY A 159 4.48 -2.60 1.44
N GLY A 160 4.45 -3.35 2.54
CA GLY A 160 3.35 -4.25 2.89
C GLY A 160 2.61 -3.75 4.13
N VAL A 161 1.29 -3.90 4.14
CA VAL A 161 0.43 -3.58 5.27
C VAL A 161 -0.86 -4.40 5.28
N ASP A 162 -1.18 -4.99 6.43
CA ASP A 162 -2.50 -5.57 6.66
C ASP A 162 -2.99 -5.36 8.09
N HIS A 163 -4.28 -5.56 8.32
CA HIS A 163 -4.94 -5.33 9.61
C HIS A 163 -5.58 -6.60 10.15
N ASP A 164 -5.16 -6.99 11.35
CA ASP A 164 -5.82 -8.06 12.10
C ASP A 164 -7.23 -7.60 12.54
N LEU A 165 -8.25 -8.21 11.96
CA LEU A 165 -9.66 -7.87 12.21
C LEU A 165 -10.19 -8.40 13.56
N GLY A 166 -9.39 -9.17 14.31
CA GLY A 166 -9.76 -9.66 15.64
C GLY A 166 -9.87 -8.56 16.69
N ASP A 167 -10.51 -8.89 17.82
CA ASP A 167 -10.60 -8.00 18.98
C ASP A 167 -9.20 -7.63 19.50
N GLY A 168 -8.90 -6.33 19.52
CA GLY A 168 -7.57 -5.83 19.90
C GLY A 168 -6.49 -6.05 18.84
N GLY A 169 -6.90 -6.27 17.58
CA GLY A 169 -6.03 -6.43 16.44
C GLY A 169 -5.06 -5.28 16.20
N ARG A 170 -4.03 -5.59 15.42
CA ARG A 170 -2.90 -4.71 15.09
C ARG A 170 -2.87 -4.43 13.59
N VAL A 171 -2.34 -3.26 13.25
CA VAL A 171 -1.85 -2.97 11.90
C VAL A 171 -0.47 -3.60 11.79
N TRP A 172 -0.35 -4.61 10.94
CA TRP A 172 0.92 -5.24 10.61
C TRP A 172 1.50 -4.56 9.39
N ALA A 173 2.73 -4.09 9.48
CA ALA A 173 3.43 -3.48 8.37
C ALA A 173 4.82 -4.10 8.20
N THR A 174 5.31 -4.16 6.97
CA THR A 174 6.70 -4.53 6.72
C THR A 174 7.62 -3.33 6.85
N GLY A 175 8.83 -3.51 7.37
CA GLY A 175 9.77 -2.41 7.55
C GLY A 175 11.25 -2.74 7.45
N ASP A 176 12.02 -1.72 7.06
CA ASP A 176 13.42 -1.78 6.65
C ASP A 176 14.43 -1.19 7.69
N ALA A 177 13.96 -0.98 8.92
CA ALA A 177 14.75 -0.70 10.12
C ALA A 177 13.82 -0.61 11.35
N LEU A 178 13.32 -1.77 11.81
CA LEU A 178 12.42 -1.86 12.95
C LEU A 178 13.12 -1.61 14.28
N ASP A 179 14.32 -2.14 14.43
CA ASP A 179 15.29 -1.81 15.48
C ASP A 179 16.62 -1.63 14.75
N PHE A 180 17.33 -0.53 14.98
CA PHE A 180 18.49 -0.16 14.19
C PHE A 180 19.71 0.24 15.04
N TYR A 181 19.70 -0.03 16.34
CA TYR A 181 20.85 0.22 17.22
C TYR A 181 21.58 -1.07 17.63
N THR A 182 22.90 -1.07 17.48
CA THR A 182 23.76 -2.16 17.94
C THR A 182 23.52 -2.46 19.43
N PRO A 183 23.22 -3.73 19.80
CA PRO A 183 23.58 -4.94 19.06
C PRO A 183 22.58 -5.43 18.01
N ASP A 184 21.33 -4.99 18.04
CA ASP A 184 20.26 -5.61 17.26
C ASP A 184 19.93 -4.79 16.02
N VAL A 185 19.71 -5.46 14.89
CA VAL A 185 19.20 -4.84 13.67
C VAL A 185 18.04 -5.67 13.14
N VAL A 186 16.82 -5.21 13.41
CA VAL A 186 15.59 -5.97 13.11
C VAL A 186 14.97 -5.46 11.81
N TYR A 187 14.70 -6.39 10.89
CA TYR A 187 14.04 -6.15 9.62
C TYR A 187 12.92 -7.17 9.42
N GLY A 188 11.70 -6.71 9.13
CA GLY A 188 10.61 -7.65 8.99
C GLY A 188 9.25 -7.03 9.24
N LEU A 189 8.54 -7.52 10.25
CA LEU A 189 7.16 -7.14 10.54
C LEU A 189 7.06 -6.33 11.84
N GLN A 190 6.27 -5.26 11.80
CA GLN A 190 5.88 -4.50 12.98
C GLN A 190 4.37 -4.57 13.15
N GLY A 191 3.91 -5.11 14.29
CA GLY A 191 2.51 -5.14 14.69
C GLY A 191 2.18 -3.93 15.58
N ILE A 192 1.58 -2.90 15.00
CA ILE A 192 1.27 -1.61 15.61
C ILE A 192 -0.15 -1.63 16.18
N PRO A 193 -0.40 -1.17 17.42
CA PRO A 193 -1.76 -1.02 17.92
C PRO A 193 -2.64 -0.20 16.96
N LEU A 194 -3.92 -0.56 16.82
CA LEU A 194 -4.85 0.18 15.94
C LEU A 194 -4.94 1.68 16.29
N SER A 195 -4.79 2.03 17.57
CA SER A 195 -4.72 3.41 18.06
C SER A 195 -3.50 4.21 17.57
N GLY A 196 -2.62 3.60 16.79
CA GLY A 196 -1.33 4.15 16.38
C GLY A 196 -0.23 3.87 17.39
N GLY A 197 0.98 4.32 17.05
CA GLY A 197 2.17 4.18 17.87
C GLY A 197 3.44 4.03 17.05
N ASP A 198 4.52 3.69 17.75
CA ASP A 198 5.84 3.40 17.21
C ASP A 198 6.35 2.04 17.75
N ILE A 199 7.62 1.77 17.57
CA ILE A 199 8.28 0.53 17.99
C ILE A 199 8.15 0.24 19.49
N THR A 200 7.97 1.26 20.34
CA THR A 200 7.98 1.13 21.81
C THR A 200 6.70 0.47 22.35
N VAL A 201 5.64 0.45 21.54
CA VAL A 201 4.34 -0.17 21.84
C VAL A 201 3.94 -1.25 20.83
N SER A 202 4.84 -1.57 19.91
CA SER A 202 4.62 -2.53 18.83
C SER A 202 5.27 -3.89 19.14
N VAL A 203 4.83 -4.90 18.40
CA VAL A 203 5.53 -6.20 18.32
C VAL A 203 6.47 -6.15 17.12
N LEU A 204 7.73 -6.50 17.31
CA LEU A 204 8.71 -6.58 16.22
C LEU A 204 9.03 -8.05 15.92
N ILE A 205 9.03 -8.41 14.64
CA ILE A 205 9.40 -9.74 14.17
C ILE A 205 10.51 -9.56 13.13
N ASP A 206 11.67 -10.12 13.45
CA ASP A 206 12.76 -10.24 12.50
C ASP A 206 12.49 -11.40 11.53
N GLN A 207 12.45 -11.11 10.23
CA GLN A 207 11.97 -12.08 9.24
C GLN A 207 12.98 -13.20 8.95
N ASP A 208 14.29 -12.94 9.08
CA ASP A 208 15.35 -13.91 8.79
C ASP A 208 16.11 -14.40 10.05
N GLY A 209 15.82 -13.81 11.22
CA GLY A 209 16.47 -14.11 12.49
C GLY A 209 17.88 -13.54 12.62
N ASN A 210 18.31 -12.67 11.71
CA ASN A 210 19.65 -12.10 11.66
C ASN A 210 19.72 -10.68 12.22
N ILE A 211 19.85 -10.61 13.54
CA ILE A 211 19.97 -9.36 14.29
C ILE A 211 21.34 -8.66 14.17
N VAL A 212 22.28 -9.13 13.33
CA VAL A 212 23.62 -8.53 13.20
C VAL A 212 23.95 -8.03 11.80
N SER A 213 23.06 -8.22 10.82
CA SER A 213 23.23 -7.81 9.42
C SER A 213 22.01 -7.06 8.93
N GLN A 214 22.23 -6.13 8.00
CA GLN A 214 21.15 -5.32 7.45
C GLN A 214 20.47 -6.02 6.27
N ALA A 215 19.13 -6.07 6.27
CA ALA A 215 18.32 -6.66 5.21
C ALA A 215 17.33 -5.65 4.62
N LYS A 216 17.83 -4.55 4.07
CA LYS A 216 17.06 -3.32 3.76
C LYS A 216 15.99 -3.40 2.67
N THR A 217 16.13 -4.30 1.70
CA THR A 217 15.31 -4.28 0.47
C THR A 217 14.56 -5.58 0.24
N ALA A 218 14.63 -6.50 1.19
CA ALA A 218 14.15 -7.87 1.03
C ALA A 218 12.70 -8.05 1.49
N GLN A 219 12.19 -7.15 2.32
CA GLN A 219 10.83 -7.24 2.85
C GLN A 219 9.82 -7.05 1.72
N GLY A 220 8.74 -7.82 1.77
CA GLY A 220 7.67 -7.80 0.80
C GLY A 220 6.37 -7.30 1.40
N ASP A 221 5.30 -7.85 0.86
CA ASP A 221 3.95 -7.76 1.38
C ASP A 221 3.78 -8.51 2.71
N VAL A 222 2.73 -8.19 3.47
CA VAL A 222 2.28 -8.92 4.66
C VAL A 222 0.76 -9.09 4.60
N GLU A 223 0.31 -10.31 4.82
CA GLU A 223 -1.12 -10.65 4.82
C GLU A 223 -1.47 -11.39 6.11
N VAL A 224 -2.54 -10.95 6.77
CA VAL A 224 -3.06 -11.52 8.00
C VAL A 224 -4.30 -12.36 7.66
N PRO A 225 -4.35 -13.63 8.06
CA PRO A 225 -5.55 -14.44 7.86
C PRO A 225 -6.76 -13.81 8.54
N ILE A 226 -7.86 -13.71 7.80
CA ILE A 226 -9.14 -13.22 8.34
C ILE A 226 -9.66 -14.23 9.38
N PRO A 227 -9.90 -13.81 10.64
CA PRO A 227 -10.52 -14.66 11.65
C PRO A 227 -11.91 -15.16 11.20
N GLU A 228 -12.28 -16.39 11.56
CA GLU A 228 -13.58 -16.98 11.16
C GLU A 228 -14.79 -16.18 11.65
N ASP A 229 -14.63 -15.41 12.73
CA ASP A 229 -15.63 -14.58 13.37
C ASP A 229 -15.51 -13.09 13.04
N ALA A 230 -14.59 -12.71 12.14
CA ALA A 230 -14.42 -11.33 11.73
C ALA A 230 -15.67 -10.80 11.02
N LEU A 231 -16.16 -9.64 11.45
CA LEU A 231 -17.20 -8.93 10.74
C LEU A 231 -16.61 -8.28 9.47
N PRO A 232 -17.39 -8.17 8.38
CA PRO A 232 -16.96 -7.40 7.23
C PRO A 232 -16.62 -5.97 7.63
N VAL A 233 -15.50 -5.46 7.11
CA VAL A 233 -15.13 -4.06 7.32
C VAL A 233 -16.27 -3.17 6.84
N PRO A 234 -16.74 -2.20 7.65
CA PRO A 234 -17.85 -1.34 7.26
C PRO A 234 -17.52 -0.55 6.00
N PRO A 235 -18.52 -0.27 5.13
CA PRO A 235 -18.29 0.59 3.99
C PRO A 235 -17.89 2.01 4.44
N PRO A 236 -17.21 2.79 3.59
CA PRO A 236 -16.91 4.18 3.87
C PRO A 236 -18.21 4.98 4.16
N LYS A 237 -18.22 5.79 5.22
CA LYS A 237 -19.41 6.54 5.70
C LYS A 237 -19.11 8.01 5.95
#